data_AF-A0A1B2AD68-F1
#
_entry.id   AF-A0A1B2AD68-F1
#
_cell.length_a   1.000
_cell.length_b   1.000
_cell.length_c   1.000
_cell.angle_alpha   90.00
_cell.angle_beta   90.00
_cell.angle_gamma   90.00
#
_symmetry.space_group_name_H-M   'P 1'
#
loop_
_entity.id
_entity.type
_entity.pdbx_description
1 polymer ?
#
loop_
_entity_poly.entity_id
_entity_poly.type
_entity_poly.pdbx_seq_one_letter_code
_entity_poly.pdbx_strand_id
1 'polypeptide(L)'
;MIEVEIQNETHQSQHRIRFAAVPRIGEGIRLLEPDGCWASYDVLDLWYQKADFGDVWVPYLHVCMTPTEKANLGQPAPAQRPIGDTELAPDYLAGERPVYGEEEFVPYTG
;
A
#
# COMPACT_ATOMS: atom_id res chain seq x y z
N MET A 1 -6.86 -5.56 15.72
CA MET A 1 -5.93 -4.65 15.01
C MET A 1 -4.70 -4.50 15.88
N ILE A 2 -3.51 -4.66 15.32
CA ILE A 2 -2.21 -4.67 16.01
C ILE A 2 -1.54 -3.32 15.76
N GLU A 3 -1.11 -2.64 16.81
CA GLU A 3 -0.31 -1.43 16.70
C GLU A 3 1.14 -1.80 16.38
N VAL A 4 1.68 -1.23 15.29
CA VAL A 4 3.04 -1.43 14.81
C VAL A 4 3.74 -0.09 14.77
N GLU A 5 4.95 -0.05 15.31
CA GLU A 5 5.81 1.13 15.25
C GLU A 5 6.69 1.06 14.00
N ILE A 6 6.49 1.98 13.07
CA ILE A 6 7.22 2.02 11.80
C ILE A 6 8.37 3.01 11.91
N GLN A 7 9.57 2.55 11.59
CA GLN A 7 10.75 3.37 11.35
C GLN A 7 10.91 3.54 9.83
N ASN A 8 10.66 4.75 9.34
CA ASN A 8 10.72 5.06 7.91
C ASN A 8 12.10 5.65 7.57
N GLU A 9 12.92 4.87 6.87
CA GLU A 9 14.25 5.26 6.42
C GLU A 9 14.21 6.42 5.42
N THR A 10 13.21 6.44 4.53
CA THR A 10 13.14 7.44 3.45
C THR A 10 12.89 8.84 3.99
N HIS A 11 12.00 8.97 4.97
CA HIS A 11 11.64 10.25 5.57
C HIS A 11 12.32 10.52 6.90
N GLN A 12 13.18 9.59 7.37
CA GLN A 12 13.84 9.68 8.68
C GLN A 12 12.82 9.96 9.79
N SER A 13 11.70 9.22 9.79
CA SER A 13 10.56 9.47 10.67
C SER A 13 10.07 8.20 11.34
N GLN A 14 9.29 8.37 12.41
CA GLN A 14 8.70 7.26 13.15
C GLN A 14 7.20 7.50 13.37
N HIS A 15 6.38 6.48 13.17
CA HIS A 15 4.93 6.58 13.35
C HIS A 15 4.31 5.25 13.79
N ARG A 16 3.19 5.32 14.51
CA ARG A 16 2.42 4.15 14.93
C ARG A 16 1.18 3.99 14.06
N ILE A 17 1.08 2.82 13.44
CA ILE A 17 -0.03 2.48 12.55
C ILE A 17 -0.62 1.15 13.01
N ARG A 18 -1.94 1.01 12.85
CA ARG A 18 -2.64 -0.22 13.19
C ARG A 18 -2.83 -1.08 11.94
N PHE A 19 -2.47 -2.35 12.04
CA PHE A 19 -2.63 -3.34 10.99
C PHE A 19 -3.58 -4.47 11.41
N ALA A 20 -4.12 -5.21 10.45
CA ALA A 20 -4.85 -6.44 10.73
C ALA A 20 -3.90 -7.57 11.18
N ALA A 21 -2.70 -7.63 10.59
CA ALA A 21 -1.61 -8.55 10.89
C ALA A 21 -0.27 -7.80 10.77
N VAL A 22 0.79 -8.32 11.40
CA VAL A 22 2.13 -7.74 11.27
C VAL A 22 2.69 -8.07 9.87
N PRO A 23 3.03 -7.07 9.04
CA PRO A 23 3.62 -7.30 7.71
C PRO A 23 4.97 -8.03 7.79
N ARG A 24 5.28 -8.84 6.77
CA ARG A 24 6.54 -9.61 6.70
C ARG A 24 7.60 -8.89 5.86
N ILE A 25 8.86 -9.24 6.11
CA ILE A 25 9.98 -8.83 5.25
C ILE A 25 9.72 -9.34 3.82
N GLY A 26 9.84 -8.43 2.84
CA GLY A 26 9.56 -8.70 1.43
C GLY A 26 8.09 -8.65 0.99
N GLU A 27 7.13 -8.48 1.92
CA GLU A 27 5.71 -8.31 1.56
C GLU A 27 5.42 -6.91 1.00
N GLY A 28 6.17 -5.92 1.50
CA GLY A 28 5.93 -4.52 1.23
C GLY A 28 4.68 -3.98 1.94
N ILE A 29 4.62 -2.67 2.12
CA ILE A 29 3.45 -1.97 2.65
C ILE A 29 3.17 -0.72 1.83
N ARG A 30 1.96 -0.16 1.98
CA ARG A 30 1.65 1.17 1.45
C ARG A 30 1.46 2.15 2.60
N LEU A 31 2.09 3.31 2.48
CA LEU A 31 1.97 4.41 3.43
C LEU A 31 1.43 5.64 2.71
N LEU A 32 0.66 6.45 3.43
CA LEU A 32 0.14 7.71 2.92
C LEU A 32 1.20 8.80 3.08
N GLU A 33 1.57 9.41 1.97
CA GLU A 33 2.59 10.45 1.90
C GLU A 33 2.02 11.83 2.26
N PRO A 34 2.88 12.81 2.60
CA PRO A 34 2.45 14.17 2.90
C PRO A 34 1.70 14.88 1.77
N ASP A 35 1.89 14.45 0.53
CA ASP A 35 1.17 14.95 -0.65
C ASP A 35 -0.24 14.33 -0.81
N GLY A 36 -0.62 13.41 0.09
CA GLY A 36 -1.90 12.70 0.06
C GLY A 36 -1.93 11.49 -0.88
N CYS A 37 -0.81 11.12 -1.50
CA CYS A 37 -0.70 9.94 -2.35
C CYS A 37 -0.22 8.72 -1.57
N TRP A 38 -0.61 7.54 -2.03
CA TRP A 38 -0.15 6.28 -1.44
C TRP A 38 1.12 5.79 -2.11
N ALA A 39 2.21 5.73 -1.35
CA ALA A 39 3.50 5.24 -1.81
C ALA A 39 3.77 3.80 -1.37
N SER A 40 4.51 3.05 -2.18
CA SER A 40 4.93 1.68 -1.89
C SER A 40 6.27 1.66 -1.15
N TYR A 41 6.35 0.85 -0.10
CA TYR A 41 7.50 0.69 0.78
C TYR A 41 7.92 -0.77 0.91
N ASP A 42 9.22 -1.03 0.85
CA ASP A 42 9.81 -2.32 1.20
C ASP A 42 9.94 -2.45 2.72
N VAL A 43 9.66 -3.65 3.23
CA VAL A 43 9.90 -4.01 4.64
C VAL A 43 11.30 -4.59 4.74
N LEU A 44 12.21 -3.87 5.39
CA LEU A 44 13.63 -4.21 5.48
C LEU A 44 13.93 -5.07 6.72
N ASP A 45 13.26 -4.79 7.84
CA ASP A 45 13.45 -5.51 9.09
C ASP A 45 12.17 -5.52 9.94
N LEU A 46 12.05 -6.53 10.80
CA LEU A 46 10.96 -6.71 11.76
C LEU A 46 11.52 -7.27 13.07
N TRP A 47 11.30 -6.55 14.17
CA TRP A 47 11.64 -7.01 15.51
C TRP A 47 10.52 -6.74 16.50
N TYR A 48 10.65 -7.35 17.68
CA TYR A 48 9.72 -7.18 18.78
C TYR A 48 10.46 -6.64 19.99
N GLN A 49 9.90 -5.63 20.65
CA GLN A 49 10.40 -5.10 21.90
C GLN A 49 9.38 -5.33 23.01
N LYS A 50 9.85 -5.73 24.18
CA LYS A 50 8.97 -5.85 25.35
C LYS A 50 8.46 -4.45 25.73
N ALA A 51 7.15 -4.34 25.94
CA ALA A 51 6.55 -3.09 26.40
C ALA A 51 7.04 -2.74 27.82
N ASP A 52 7.10 -1.44 28.12
CA ASP A 52 7.48 -0.95 29.45
C ASP A 52 6.48 -1.40 30.53
N PHE A 53 5.21 -1.59 30.14
CA PHE A 53 4.13 -1.98 31.03
C PHE A 53 3.35 -3.17 30.46
N GLY A 54 3.13 -4.17 31.30
CA GLY A 54 2.46 -5.42 30.93
C GLY A 54 3.40 -6.47 30.34
N ASP A 55 2.84 -7.61 29.93
CA ASP A 55 3.57 -8.72 29.31
C ASP A 55 3.17 -8.84 27.85
N VAL A 56 3.44 -7.77 27.09
CA VAL A 56 3.12 -7.65 25.66
C VAL A 56 4.40 -7.30 24.90
N TRP A 57 4.54 -7.90 23.72
CA TRP A 57 5.60 -7.59 22.77
C TRP A 57 5.05 -6.68 21.67
N VAL A 58 5.70 -5.54 21.48
CA VAL A 58 5.31 -4.55 20.47
C VAL A 58 6.15 -4.77 19.21
N PRO A 59 5.52 -4.90 18.02
CA PRO A 59 6.24 -5.03 16.77
C PRO A 59 6.77 -3.68 16.28
N TYR A 60 7.99 -3.71 15.75
CA TYR A 60 8.67 -2.59 15.12
C TYR A 60 9.08 -2.98 13.71
N LEU A 61 8.89 -2.07 12.77
CA LEU A 61 9.02 -2.36 11.35
C LEU A 61 9.88 -1.29 10.70
N HIS A 62 11.03 -1.69 10.15
CA HIS A 62 11.90 -0.80 9.40
C HIS A 62 11.52 -0.85 7.93
N VAL A 63 11.21 0.31 7.35
CA VAL A 63 10.75 0.42 5.97
C VAL A 63 11.53 1.45 5.18
N CYS A 64 11.62 1.22 3.88
CA CYS A 64 12.19 2.16 2.94
C CYS A 64 11.32 2.22 1.69
N MET A 65 11.08 3.42 1.16
CA MET A 65 10.28 3.58 -0.05
C MET A 65 10.92 2.79 -1.18
N THR A 66 10.11 2.05 -1.94
CA THR A 66 10.60 1.19 -3.01
C THR A 66 11.37 2.03 -4.05
N PRO A 67 12.41 1.48 -4.71
CA PRO A 67 13.16 2.21 -5.71
C PRO A 67 12.29 2.78 -6.85
N THR A 68 11.26 2.03 -7.24
CA THR A 68 10.29 2.44 -8.26
C THR A 68 9.51 3.68 -7.84
N GLU A 69 9.00 3.69 -6.60
CA GLU A 69 8.26 4.84 -6.08
C GLU A 69 9.19 6.05 -5.89
N LYS A 70 10.42 5.82 -5.42
CA LYS A 70 11.44 6.88 -5.33
C LYS A 70 11.77 7.51 -6.69
N ALA A 71 11.79 6.73 -7.77
CA ALA A 71 12.00 7.25 -9.13
C ALA A 71 10.82 8.08 -9.64
N ASN A 72 9.63 7.90 -9.06
CA ASN A 72 8.42 8.64 -9.39
C ASN A 72 8.25 9.91 -8.54
N LEU A 73 8.99 10.07 -7.44
CA LEU A 73 8.99 11.30 -6.63
C LEU A 73 9.40 12.50 -7.51
N GLY A 74 8.43 13.36 -7.81
CA GLY A 74 8.62 14.55 -8.66
C GLY A 74 8.08 14.42 -10.09
N GLN A 75 7.56 13.26 -10.47
CA GLN A 75 6.71 13.17 -11.65
C GLN A 75 5.29 13.60 -11.26
N PRO A 76 4.63 14.48 -12.03
CA PRO A 76 3.23 14.77 -11.79
C PRO A 76 2.46 13.46 -11.85
N ALA A 77 1.66 13.17 -10.82
CA ALA A 77 0.78 12.01 -10.84
C ALA A 77 0.03 12.01 -12.18
N PRO A 78 -0.04 10.86 -12.89
CA PRO A 78 -0.83 10.80 -14.10
C PRO A 78 -2.23 11.29 -13.74
N ALA A 79 -2.71 12.30 -14.48
CA ALA A 79 -3.99 12.94 -14.19
C ALA A 79 -5.02 11.83 -13.97
N GLN A 80 -5.54 11.74 -12.74
CA GLN A 80 -6.66 10.87 -12.44
C GLN A 80 -7.79 11.38 -13.32
N ARG A 81 -8.06 10.67 -14.42
CA ARG A 81 -9.24 10.97 -15.22
C ARG A 81 -10.43 10.82 -14.28
N PRO A 82 -11.36 11.79 -14.24
CA PRO A 82 -12.58 11.60 -13.48
C PRO A 82 -13.19 10.25 -13.87
N ILE A 83 -13.60 9.48 -12.86
CA ILE A 83 -14.40 8.28 -13.08
C ILE A 83 -15.78 8.78 -13.49
N GLY A 84 -15.93 9.03 -14.79
CA GLY A 84 -17.08 9.67 -15.38
C GLY A 84 -16.65 10.17 -16.75
N ASP A 85 -17.29 9.65 -17.79
CA ASP A 85 -17.06 10.00 -19.19
C ASP A 85 -15.85 9.29 -19.82
N THR A 86 -15.86 7.96 -19.76
CA THR A 86 -15.23 7.19 -20.84
C THR A 86 -16.07 7.42 -22.10
N GLU A 87 -15.70 8.41 -22.92
CA GLU A 87 -15.97 8.29 -24.34
C GLU A 87 -15.26 7.01 -24.80
N LEU A 88 -16.06 5.99 -25.09
CA LEU A 88 -15.60 4.77 -25.72
C LEU A 88 -14.86 5.17 -27.00
N ALA A 89 -13.54 5.06 -27.00
CA ALA A 89 -12.76 5.16 -28.22
C ALA A 89 -13.38 4.18 -29.24
N PRO A 90 -13.61 4.60 -30.50
CA PRO A 90 -14.33 3.80 -31.49
C PRO A 90 -13.58 2.52 -31.92
N ASP A 91 -12.38 2.26 -31.39
CA ASP A 91 -11.54 1.13 -31.77
C ASP A 91 -11.98 -0.21 -31.15
N TYR A 92 -13.03 -0.23 -30.31
CA TYR A 92 -13.59 -1.46 -29.71
C TYR A 92 -14.49 -2.29 -30.65
N LEU A 93 -14.49 -2.05 -31.96
CA LEU A 93 -15.25 -2.85 -32.94
C LEU A 93 -14.38 -3.76 -33.83
N ALA A 94 -13.07 -3.80 -33.64
CA ALA A 94 -12.21 -4.81 -34.26
C ALA A 94 -11.79 -5.85 -33.21
N GLY A 95 -12.26 -7.08 -33.40
CA GLY A 95 -12.26 -8.13 -32.40
C GLY A 95 -10.88 -8.47 -31.82
N GLU A 96 -10.81 -8.42 -30.50
CA GLU A 96 -10.29 -9.47 -29.60
C GLU A 96 -10.57 -8.97 -28.17
N ARG A 97 -11.44 -9.67 -27.43
CA ARG A 97 -11.71 -9.34 -26.02
C ARG A 97 -10.48 -9.71 -25.19
N PRO A 98 -9.86 -8.78 -24.42
CA PRO A 98 -8.96 -9.19 -23.35
C PRO A 98 -9.80 -9.87 -22.26
N VAL A 99 -9.48 -11.13 -21.95
CA VAL A 99 -10.06 -11.87 -20.82
C VAL A 99 -9.45 -11.29 -19.54
N TYR A 100 -10.14 -10.33 -18.93
CA TYR A 100 -9.95 -10.04 -17.52
C TYR A 100 -10.86 -11.00 -16.74
N GLY A 101 -10.27 -11.76 -15.81
CA GLY A 101 -10.96 -12.78 -15.03
C GLY A 101 -12.21 -12.22 -14.35
N GLU A 102 -13.32 -12.90 -14.54
CA GLU A 102 -14.56 -12.68 -13.83
C GLU A 102 -14.40 -13.15 -12.37
N GLU A 103 -14.09 -12.24 -11.44
CA GLU A 103 -14.45 -12.52 -10.05
C GLU A 103 -15.94 -12.21 -9.89
N GLU A 104 -16.73 -13.29 -9.92
CA GLU A 104 -18.15 -13.30 -9.65
C GLU A 104 -18.40 -12.84 -8.21
N PHE A 105 -18.96 -11.64 -8.07
CA PHE A 105 -19.44 -11.13 -6.78
C PHE A 105 -20.70 -11.90 -6.38
N VAL A 106 -20.57 -12.85 -5.45
CA VAL A 106 -21.71 -13.57 -4.86
C VAL A 106 -22.14 -12.82 -3.58
N PRO A 107 -23.30 -12.14 -3.56
CA PRO A 107 -23.80 -11.55 -2.32
C PRO A 107 -24.22 -12.65 -1.35
N TYR A 108 -23.72 -12.59 -0.11
CA TYR A 108 -24.21 -13.41 1.00
C TYR A 108 -25.71 -13.17 1.19
N THR A 109 -26.51 -14.19 0.91
CA THR A 109 -27.88 -14.29 1.41
C THR A 109 -27.85 -15.29 2.57
N GLY A 110 -28.35 -14.87 3.72
CA GLY A 110 -28.43 -15.69 4.93
C GLY A 110 -29.45 -16.82 4.81
#